data_AF-T1FIN8-F1
#
_entry.id   AF-T1FIN8-F1
#
_cell.length_a   1.000
_cell.length_b   1.000
_cell.length_c   1.000
_cell.angle_alpha   90.00
_cell.angle_beta   90.00
_cell.angle_gamma   90.00
#
_symmetry.space_group_name_H-M   'P 1'
#
loop_
_entity.id
_entity.type
_entity.pdbx_description
1 polymer ?
#
loop_
_entity_poly.entity_id
_entity_poly.type
_entity_poly.pdbx_seq_one_letter_code
_entity_poly.pdbx_strand_id
1 'polypeptide(L)'
;MSSAKEGLGNCQLPISRIRTIMKSSPEVNSIGNDSLFLIAKATELFVQNLAQLAYEKSCNKELVDYNDLADIINKKEQLQFLQDIIPKKMKYKDYLEMVKKKEIIVIK
;
A
#
# COMPACT_ATOMS: atom_id res chain seq x y z
N MET A 1 0.02 1.22 37.71
CA MET A 1 -0.64 0.87 36.43
C MET A 1 -1.08 2.16 35.79
N SER A 2 -0.27 2.71 34.89
CA SER A 2 -0.49 4.05 34.32
C SER A 2 -1.55 3.96 33.22
N SER A 3 -2.68 4.62 33.47
CA SER A 3 -3.81 4.71 32.55
C SER A 3 -3.39 5.54 31.33
N ALA A 4 -3.23 4.88 30.18
CA ALA A 4 -2.98 5.56 28.91
C ALA A 4 -4.23 6.37 28.55
N LYS A 5 -4.05 7.67 28.29
CA LYS A 5 -5.10 8.51 27.70
C LYS A 5 -5.37 8.01 26.28
N GLU A 6 -6.30 7.06 26.14
CA GLU A 6 -6.85 6.62 24.85
C GLU A 6 -7.85 7.67 24.35
N GLY A 7 -7.32 8.84 23.98
CA GLY A 7 -8.03 9.84 23.20
C GLY A 7 -7.45 9.90 21.79
N LEU A 8 -8.23 10.42 20.85
CA LEU A 8 -7.85 10.72 19.46
C LEU A 8 -6.52 11.51 19.29
N GLY A 9 -5.92 12.01 20.36
CA GLY A 9 -4.70 12.82 20.38
C GLY A 9 -3.37 12.08 20.18
N ASN A 10 -3.36 10.74 20.11
CA ASN A 10 -2.13 9.95 19.95
C ASN A 10 -1.83 9.48 18.51
N CYS A 11 -2.56 9.95 17.49
CA CYS A 11 -2.25 9.65 16.09
C CYS A 11 -1.33 10.73 15.50
N GLN A 12 -0.29 10.31 14.78
CA GLN A 12 0.59 11.18 14.00
C GLN A 12 -0.10 11.66 12.71
N LEU A 13 -1.00 10.85 12.16
CA LEU A 13 -1.77 11.23 10.99
C LEU A 13 -2.94 12.16 11.36
N PRO A 14 -3.20 13.24 10.59
CA PRO A 14 -4.32 14.13 10.84
C PRO A 14 -5.67 13.39 10.74
N ILE A 15 -6.37 13.29 11.87
CA ILE A 15 -7.66 12.57 11.97
C ILE A 15 -8.71 13.10 10.98
N SER A 16 -8.73 14.41 10.74
CA SER A 16 -9.65 15.03 9.79
C SER A 16 -9.44 14.50 8.36
N ARG A 17 -8.19 14.29 7.93
CA ARG A 17 -7.86 13.75 6.61
C ARG A 17 -8.26 12.29 6.48
N ILE A 18 -8.01 11.48 7.51
CA ILE A 18 -8.43 10.08 7.54
C ILE A 18 -9.95 9.98 7.42
N ARG A 19 -10.69 10.81 8.18
CA ARG A 19 -12.16 10.86 8.11
C ARG A 19 -12.65 11.20 6.69
N THR A 20 -12.02 12.17 6.03
CA THR A 20 -12.38 12.55 4.65
C THR A 20 -12.14 11.40 3.67
N ILE A 21 -11.01 10.69 3.78
CA ILE A 21 -10.69 9.54 2.93
C ILE A 21 -11.68 8.40 3.19
N MET A 22 -11.99 8.07 4.44
CA MET A 22 -12.97 7.03 4.76
C MET A 22 -14.36 7.36 4.17
N LYS A 23 -14.77 8.63 4.18
CA LYS A 23 -16.04 9.11 3.60
C LYS A 23 -16.04 9.23 2.07
N SER A 24 -14.91 9.10 1.39
CA SER A 24 -14.90 9.10 -0.08
C SER A 24 -15.44 7.79 -0.65
N SER A 25 -15.57 6.75 0.18
CA SER A 25 -16.28 5.53 -0.21
C SER A 25 -17.79 5.75 -0.17
N PRO A 26 -18.53 5.46 -1.25
CA PRO A 26 -19.98 5.68 -1.32
C PRO A 26 -20.77 4.85 -0.30
N GLU A 27 -20.20 3.76 0.20
CA GLU A 27 -20.83 2.85 1.16
C GLU A 27 -20.74 3.34 2.62
N VAL A 28 -19.99 4.41 2.89
CA VAL A 28 -19.68 4.87 4.26
C VAL A 28 -20.54 6.06 4.65
N ASN A 29 -21.66 5.79 5.32
CA ASN A 29 -22.61 6.82 5.79
C ASN A 29 -22.15 7.56 7.06
N SER A 30 -21.69 6.81 8.07
CA SER A 30 -21.24 7.36 9.35
C SER A 30 -20.02 6.59 9.86
N ILE A 31 -19.18 7.26 10.64
CA ILE A 31 -17.92 6.71 11.15
C ILE A 31 -17.85 7.02 12.65
N GLY A 32 -17.78 5.96 13.47
CA GLY A 32 -17.54 6.07 14.90
C GLY A 32 -16.13 6.56 15.22
N ASN A 33 -15.95 7.24 16.35
CA ASN A 33 -14.65 7.78 16.75
C ASN A 33 -13.61 6.66 17.01
N ASP A 34 -14.05 5.51 17.55
CA ASP A 34 -13.17 4.36 17.79
C ASP A 34 -12.69 3.72 16.48
N SER A 35 -13.58 3.56 15.51
CA SER A 35 -13.22 3.08 14.17
C SER A 35 -12.24 4.03 13.48
N LEU A 36 -12.46 5.34 13.62
CA LEU A 36 -11.58 6.36 13.07
C LEU A 36 -10.17 6.29 13.67
N PHE A 37 -10.09 6.11 14.99
CA PHE A 37 -8.81 5.94 15.69
C PHE A 37 -8.10 4.64 15.28
N LEU A 38 -8.83 3.53 15.18
CA LEU A 38 -8.26 2.25 14.78
C LEU A 38 -7.72 2.30 13.34
N ILE A 39 -8.47 2.89 12.41
CA ILE A 39 -8.02 3.06 11.02
C ILE A 39 -6.81 4.00 10.96
N ALA A 40 -6.79 5.06 11.76
CA ALA A 40 -5.62 5.95 11.84
C ALA A 40 -4.37 5.17 12.25
N LYS A 41 -4.45 4.37 13.31
CA LYS A 41 -3.34 3.56 13.81
C LYS A 41 -2.93 2.45 12.84
N ALA A 42 -3.91 1.78 12.23
CA ALA A 42 -3.64 0.78 11.21
C ALA A 42 -2.92 1.38 10.00
N THR A 43 -3.29 2.60 9.59
CA THR A 43 -2.65 3.30 8.47
C THR A 43 -1.20 3.68 8.80
N GLU A 44 -0.92 4.14 10.02
CA GLU A 44 0.45 4.40 10.48
C GLU A 44 1.32 3.14 10.42
N LEU A 45 0.82 2.04 10.99
CA LEU A 45 1.51 0.75 10.96
C LEU A 45 1.69 0.20 9.55
N PHE A 46 0.70 0.40 8.69
CA PHE A 46 0.76 0.00 7.28
C PHE A 46 1.89 0.71 6.55
N VAL A 47 2.03 2.03 6.70
CA VAL A 47 3.10 2.81 6.04
C VAL A 47 4.48 2.35 6.55
N GLN A 48 4.62 2.15 7.86
CA GLN A 48 5.87 1.63 8.45
C GLN A 48 6.22 0.25 7.91
N ASN A 49 5.24 -0.66 7.88
CA ASN A 49 5.44 -2.01 7.38
C ASN A 49 5.80 -2.02 5.89
N LEU A 50 5.12 -1.21 5.07
CA LEU A 50 5.40 -1.09 3.65
C LEU A 50 6.82 -0.59 3.40
N ALA A 51 7.27 0.42 4.13
CA ALA A 51 8.63 0.95 4.04
C ALA A 51 9.67 -0.09 4.47
N GLN A 52 9.42 -0.83 5.56
CA GLN A 52 10.31 -1.88 6.03
C GLN A 52 10.43 -3.02 5.02
N LEU A 53 9.31 -3.49 4.45
CA LEU A 53 9.34 -4.52 3.42
C LEU A 53 10.15 -4.06 2.21
N ALA A 54 9.96 -2.82 1.76
CA ALA A 54 10.70 -2.20 0.67
C ALA A 54 12.21 -2.17 0.94
N TYR A 55 12.58 -1.79 2.16
CA TYR A 55 13.97 -1.77 2.61
C TYR A 55 14.61 -3.17 2.71
N GLU A 56 13.87 -4.15 3.21
CA GLU A 56 14.34 -5.55 3.28
C GLU A 56 14.67 -6.09 1.88
N LYS A 57 13.85 -5.72 0.89
CA LYS A 57 14.04 -6.13 -0.50
C LYS A 57 15.14 -5.35 -1.22
N SER A 58 15.35 -4.09 -0.85
CA SER A 58 16.35 -3.22 -1.49
C SER A 58 17.75 -3.82 -1.44
N CYS A 59 18.43 -3.78 -2.59
CA CYS A 59 19.85 -4.11 -2.71
C CYS A 59 20.73 -3.02 -2.08
N ASN A 60 20.24 -1.78 -2.00
CA ASN A 60 20.91 -0.67 -1.35
C ASN A 60 20.36 -0.47 0.07
N LYS A 61 21.18 -0.68 1.09
CA LYS A 61 20.79 -0.53 2.51
C LYS A 61 20.77 0.92 3.00
N GLU A 62 20.96 1.88 2.11
CA GLU A 62 20.85 3.32 2.40
C GLU A 62 19.60 3.93 1.79
N LEU A 63 19.02 3.32 0.75
CA LEU A 63 17.91 3.91 0.00
C LEU A 63 16.93 2.85 -0.52
N VAL A 64 15.64 3.21 -0.50
CA VAL A 64 14.55 2.41 -1.06
C VAL A 64 14.17 2.99 -2.41
N ASP A 65 14.25 2.18 -3.46
CA ASP A 65 13.87 2.58 -4.81
C ASP A 65 12.44 2.17 -5.16
N TYR A 66 11.88 2.82 -6.18
CA TYR A 66 10.56 2.49 -6.70
C TYR A 66 10.44 1.01 -7.14
N ASN A 67 11.50 0.46 -7.72
CA ASN A 67 11.51 -0.92 -8.19
C ASN A 67 11.38 -1.93 -7.04
N ASP A 68 11.94 -1.62 -5.87
CA ASP A 68 11.82 -2.47 -4.68
C ASP A 68 10.36 -2.56 -4.24
N LEU A 69 9.69 -1.40 -4.21
CA LEU A 69 8.29 -1.29 -3.85
C LEU A 69 7.39 -2.04 -4.84
N ALA A 70 7.58 -1.80 -6.14
CA ALA A 70 6.81 -2.47 -7.19
C ALA A 70 7.00 -4.00 -7.15
N ASP A 71 8.22 -4.48 -6.90
CA ASP A 71 8.50 -5.91 -6.83
C ASP A 71 7.83 -6.60 -5.64
N ILE A 72 7.71 -5.95 -4.48
CA ILE A 72 7.05 -6.52 -3.31
C ILE A 72 5.53 -6.56 -3.51
N ILE A 73 4.97 -5.48 -4.06
CA ILE A 73 3.53 -5.38 -4.37
C ILE A 73 3.10 -6.48 -5.36
N ASN A 74 3.96 -6.83 -6.32
CA ASN A 74 3.70 -7.92 -7.25
C ASN A 74 3.84 -9.32 -6.62
N LYS A 75 4.54 -9.44 -5.48
CA LYS A 75 4.81 -10.74 -4.84
C LYS A 75 3.89 -11.05 -3.68
N LYS A 76 3.43 -10.05 -2.93
CA LYS A 76 2.60 -10.23 -1.74
C LYS A 76 1.14 -9.99 -2.07
N GLU A 77 0.32 -11.01 -1.89
CA GLU A 77 -1.14 -10.96 -2.09
C GLU A 77 -1.80 -9.85 -1.26
N GLN A 78 -1.35 -9.64 -0.02
CA GLN A 78 -1.90 -8.61 0.86
C GLN A 78 -1.69 -7.17 0.34
N LEU A 79 -0.78 -6.98 -0.63
CA LEU A 79 -0.49 -5.69 -1.24
C LEU A 79 -1.06 -5.57 -2.66
N GLN A 80 -1.80 -6.58 -3.14
CA GLN A 80 -2.34 -6.61 -4.50
C GLN A 80 -3.23 -5.40 -4.82
N PHE A 81 -3.90 -4.83 -3.81
CA PHE A 81 -4.70 -3.61 -3.97
C PHE A 81 -3.90 -2.38 -4.42
N LEU A 82 -2.57 -2.43 -4.35
CA LEU A 82 -1.67 -1.36 -4.81
C LEU A 82 -1.14 -1.56 -6.23
N GLN A 83 -1.42 -2.68 -6.91
CA GLN A 83 -0.84 -2.98 -8.22
C GLN A 83 -1.17 -1.93 -9.29
N ASP A 84 -2.40 -1.42 -9.27
CA ASP A 84 -2.85 -0.39 -10.21
C ASP A 84 -2.29 1.00 -9.89
N ILE A 85 -1.88 1.22 -8.62
CA ILE A 85 -1.34 2.49 -8.15
C ILE A 85 0.20 2.53 -8.34
N ILE A 86 0.86 1.39 -8.15
CA ILE A 86 2.32 1.24 -8.21
C ILE A 86 2.66 0.08 -9.17
N PRO A 87 2.49 0.30 -10.49
CA PRO A 87 2.73 -0.74 -11.48
C PRO A 87 4.23 -1.01 -11.66
N LYS A 88 4.56 -2.26 -12.03
CA LYS A 88 5.92 -2.60 -12.44
C LYS A 88 6.21 -1.96 -13.80
N LYS A 89 7.24 -1.12 -13.86
CA LYS A 89 7.67 -0.45 -15.10
C LYS A 89 8.20 -1.48 -16.09
N MET A 90 7.77 -1.38 -17.34
CA MET A 90 8.29 -2.17 -18.45
C MET A 90 8.37 -1.31 -19.71
N LYS A 91 9.34 -1.57 -20.59
CA LYS A 91 9.40 -0.88 -21.87
C LYS A 91 8.34 -1.45 -22.80
N TYR A 92 7.82 -0.60 -23.69
CA TYR A 92 6.81 -1.01 -24.66
C TYR A 92 7.31 -2.13 -25.59
N LYS A 93 8.59 -2.10 -26.00
CA LYS A 93 9.20 -3.17 -26.78
C LYS A 93 9.14 -4.52 -26.04
N ASP A 94 9.57 -4.53 -24.78
CA ASP A 94 9.57 -5.73 -23.94
C ASP A 94 8.14 -6.26 -23.72
N TYR A 95 7.16 -5.37 -23.57
CA TYR A 95 5.74 -5.73 -23.49
C TYR A 95 5.25 -6.44 -24.74
N LEU A 96 5.51 -5.87 -25.92
CA LEU A 96 5.11 -6.47 -27.20
C LEU A 96 5.72 -7.86 -27.39
N GLU A 97 6.99 -8.04 -27.03
CA GLU A 97 7.65 -9.35 -27.07
C GLU A 97 6.98 -10.34 -26.12
N MET A 98 6.66 -9.91 -24.90
CA MET A 98 5.93 -10.73 -23.91
C MET A 98 4.55 -11.18 -24.42
N VAL A 99 3.80 -10.26 -25.04
CA VAL A 99 2.46 -10.55 -25.59
C VAL A 99 2.56 -11.55 -26.74
N LYS A 100 3.45 -11.33 -27.71
CA LYS A 100 3.68 -12.27 -28.82
C LYS A 100 4.08 -13.65 -28.32
N LYS A 101 4.94 -13.72 -27.30
CA LYS A 101 5.40 -14.99 -26.72
C LYS A 101 4.27 -15.72 -26.01
N LYS A 102 3.39 -15.00 -25.30
CA LYS A 102 2.17 -15.57 -24.68
C LYS A 102 1.17 -16.06 -25.73
N GLU A 103 0.92 -15.30 -26.79
CA GLU A 103 0.04 -15.75 -27.88
C GLU A 103 0.57 -17.04 -28.53
N ILE A 104 1.89 -17.14 -28.76
CA ILE A 104 2.50 -18.37 -29.30
C ILE A 104 2.32 -19.57 -28.36
N ILE A 105 2.30 -19.35 -27.04
CA ILE A 105 2.10 -20.42 -26.04
C ILE A 105 0.63 -20.85 -25.97
N VAL A 106 -0.33 -19.97 -26.27
CA VAL A 106 -1.77 -20.28 -26.20
C VAL A 106 -2.27 -20.98 -27.48
N ILE A 107 -1.60 -20.77 -28.62
CA ILE A 107 -1.99 -21.34 -29.93
C ILE A 107 -1.31 -22.70 -30.20
N LYS A 108 -0.33 -23.10 -29.39
CA LYS A 108 0.30 -24.42 -29.44
C LYS A 108 -0.28 -25.33 -28.36
#